data_AF-A0A3A5A0G3-F1
#
_entry.id   AF-A0A3A5A0G3-F1
#
_cell.length_a   1.000
_cell.length_b   1.000
_cell.length_c   1.000
_cell.angle_alpha   90.00
_cell.angle_beta   90.00
_cell.angle_gamma   90.00
#
_symmetry.space_group_name_H-M   'P 1'
#
loop_
_entity.id
_entity.type
_entity.pdbx_description
1 polymer ?
#
loop_
_entity_poly.entity_id
_entity_poly.type
_entity_poly.pdbx_seq_one_letter_code
_entity_poly.pdbx_strand_id
1 'polypeptide(L)'
;MRENVRANLPSTARRVTDHTADHVNERIRQQTVENLKCFASGSPEAVRGRMAQLDAEWDIERTLEANASALALIGLALGAFINKKFLILPGIVAGFLLQHALQGWCPPVPVFRRMGFRTSYEIDQERYALKAFRGDFGEVAGDVARSAAAVGLETNGRPGAEA
;
A
#
# COMPACT_ATOMS: atom_id res chain seq x y z
N MET A 1 -22.76 -22.92 12.98
CA MET A 1 -23.39 -22.22 11.83
C MET A 1 -23.11 -20.71 11.90
N ARG A 2 -21.84 -20.30 11.94
CA ARG A 2 -21.40 -18.88 11.94
C ARG A 2 -20.05 -18.70 11.20
N GLU A 3 -19.71 -19.59 10.27
CA GLU A 3 -18.42 -19.56 9.54
C GLU A 3 -18.56 -19.28 8.04
N ASN A 4 -19.77 -19.31 7.47
CA ASN A 4 -19.94 -19.22 6.00
C ASN A 4 -20.21 -17.80 5.47
N VAL A 5 -19.79 -16.75 6.20
CA VAL A 5 -19.91 -15.34 5.76
C VAL A 5 -18.54 -14.62 5.78
N ARG A 6 -17.42 -15.35 5.76
CA ARG A 6 -16.13 -14.76 5.33
C ARG A 6 -16.17 -14.65 3.81
N ALA A 7 -16.76 -13.56 3.33
CA ALA A 7 -17.09 -13.26 1.95
C ALA A 7 -15.89 -13.43 1.00
N ASN A 8 -16.17 -13.86 -0.24
CA ASN A 8 -15.28 -14.16 -1.37
C ASN A 8 -14.43 -12.97 -1.90
N LEU A 9 -14.07 -12.01 -1.05
CA LEU A 9 -13.24 -10.87 -1.44
C LEU A 9 -11.78 -11.09 -1.01
N PRO A 10 -10.81 -10.80 -1.89
CA PRO A 10 -9.40 -10.92 -1.54
C PRO A 10 -9.03 -9.97 -0.41
N SER A 11 -7.96 -10.28 0.33
CA SER A 11 -7.48 -9.38 1.37
C SER A 11 -7.03 -8.05 0.75
N THR A 12 -7.17 -6.96 1.51
CA THR A 12 -6.78 -5.63 1.03
C THR A 12 -5.31 -5.59 0.60
N ALA A 13 -4.43 -6.28 1.32
CA ALA A 13 -3.01 -6.36 1.00
C ALA A 13 -2.69 -7.15 -0.29
N ARG A 14 -3.61 -8.03 -0.73
CA ARG A 14 -3.35 -8.97 -1.85
C ARG A 14 -4.21 -8.75 -3.08
N ARG A 15 -5.33 -8.04 -2.97
CA ARG A 15 -6.29 -7.86 -4.08
C ARG A 15 -5.66 -7.40 -5.39
N VAL A 16 -4.65 -6.53 -5.34
CA VAL A 16 -3.91 -6.05 -6.52
C VAL A 16 -2.89 -7.07 -7.02
N THR A 17 -2.12 -7.68 -6.11
CA THR A 17 -1.06 -8.63 -6.48
C THR A 17 -1.67 -9.91 -7.05
N ASP A 18 -2.77 -10.40 -6.48
CA ASP A 18 -3.52 -11.58 -6.94
C ASP A 18 -4.12 -11.36 -8.35
N HIS A 19 -4.33 -10.11 -8.79
CA HIS A 19 -4.80 -9.75 -10.14
C HIS A 19 -3.71 -9.15 -11.05
N THR A 20 -2.45 -9.18 -10.61
CA THR A 20 -1.30 -8.75 -11.41
C THR A 20 -0.66 -9.98 -12.05
N ALA A 21 -0.25 -9.88 -13.33
CA ALA A 21 0.42 -10.98 -14.01
C ALA A 21 1.72 -11.39 -13.29
N ASP A 22 1.96 -12.70 -13.16
CA ASP A 22 3.05 -13.26 -12.34
C ASP A 22 4.42 -12.68 -12.68
N HIS A 23 4.75 -12.53 -13.98
CA HIS A 23 6.03 -11.95 -14.40
C HIS A 23 6.21 -10.48 -13.94
N VAL A 24 5.13 -9.72 -13.77
CA VAL A 24 5.18 -8.35 -13.27
C VAL A 24 5.42 -8.34 -11.76
N ASN A 25 4.70 -9.20 -11.02
CA ASN A 25 4.90 -9.38 -9.58
C ASN A 25 6.34 -9.84 -9.30
N GLU A 26 6.83 -10.81 -10.06
CA GLU A 26 8.18 -11.34 -9.92
C GLU A 26 9.25 -10.28 -10.19
N ARG A 27 9.08 -9.47 -11.24
CA ARG A 27 9.99 -8.35 -11.52
C ARG A 27 10.02 -7.33 -10.37
N ILE A 28 8.87 -6.96 -9.81
CA ILE A 28 8.80 -6.04 -8.66
C ILE A 28 9.50 -6.65 -7.44
N ARG A 29 9.30 -7.94 -7.20
CA ARG A 29 9.94 -8.68 -6.11
C ARG A 29 11.46 -8.74 -6.29
N GLN A 30 11.94 -9.05 -7.50
CA GLN A 30 13.37 -9.09 -7.83
C GLN A 30 14.03 -7.73 -7.60
N GLN A 31 13.42 -6.65 -8.11
CA GLN A 31 13.91 -5.28 -7.88
C GLN A 31 13.98 -4.95 -6.39
N THR A 32 12.99 -5.37 -5.62
CA THR A 32 12.97 -5.14 -4.16
C THR A 32 14.12 -5.88 -3.47
N VAL A 33 14.38 -7.13 -3.84
CA VAL A 33 15.52 -7.91 -3.32
C VAL A 33 16.86 -7.29 -3.71
N GLU A 34 16.99 -6.79 -4.94
CA GLU A 34 18.20 -6.09 -5.40
C GLU A 34 18.43 -4.80 -4.63
N ASN A 35 17.39 -3.99 -4.42
CA ASN A 35 17.48 -2.79 -3.58
C ASN A 35 17.96 -3.15 -2.18
N LEU A 36 17.39 -4.20 -1.55
CA LEU A 36 17.82 -4.65 -0.23
C LEU A 36 19.30 -5.03 -0.22
N LYS A 37 19.79 -5.80 -1.20
CA LYS A 37 21.21 -6.16 -1.30
C LYS A 37 22.10 -4.92 -1.41
N CYS A 38 21.76 -3.99 -2.31
CA CYS A 38 22.52 -2.77 -2.53
C CYS A 38 22.56 -1.89 -1.27
N PHE A 39 21.42 -1.56 -0.69
CA PHE A 39 21.36 -0.61 0.43
C PHE A 39 21.78 -1.22 1.77
N ALA A 40 21.52 -2.51 2.01
CA ALA A 40 21.96 -3.18 3.24
C ALA A 40 23.49 -3.38 3.26
N SER A 41 24.11 -3.68 2.11
CA SER A 41 25.58 -3.76 2.01
C SER A 41 26.29 -2.41 2.12
N GLY A 42 25.54 -1.31 2.05
CA GLY A 42 26.06 0.06 2.08
C GLY A 42 26.27 0.63 3.49
N SER A 43 26.57 1.93 3.56
CA SER A 43 26.71 2.64 4.83
C SER A 43 25.35 2.89 5.50
N PRO A 44 25.30 3.17 6.82
CA PRO A 44 24.07 3.54 7.52
C PRO A 44 23.32 4.73 6.88
N GLU A 45 24.05 5.66 6.27
CA GLU A 45 23.51 6.80 5.51
C GLU A 45 22.74 6.33 4.28
N ALA A 46 23.22 5.31 3.57
CA ALA A 46 22.56 4.74 2.40
C ALA A 46 21.20 4.14 2.77
N VAL A 47 21.13 3.41 3.88
CA VAL A 47 19.86 2.88 4.42
C VAL A 47 18.91 4.01 4.80
N ARG A 48 19.40 5.05 5.48
CA ARG A 48 18.57 6.23 5.80
C ARG A 48 18.04 6.94 4.55
N GLY A 49 18.88 7.11 3.54
CA GLY A 49 18.49 7.69 2.25
C GLY A 49 17.41 6.86 1.56
N ARG A 50 17.55 5.53 1.54
CA ARG A 50 16.54 4.65 0.96
C ARG A 50 15.23 4.69 1.73
N MET A 51 15.26 4.71 3.06
CA MET A 51 14.06 4.88 3.89
C MET A 51 13.29 6.16 3.52
N ALA A 52 13.99 7.28 3.35
CA ALA A 52 13.36 8.53 2.91
C ALA A 52 12.73 8.43 1.51
N GLN A 53 13.35 7.68 0.59
CA GLN A 53 12.75 7.42 -0.73
C GLN A 53 11.48 6.59 -0.61
N LEU A 54 11.46 5.56 0.25
CA LEU A 54 10.27 4.73 0.49
C LEU A 54 9.12 5.53 1.10
N ASP A 55 9.43 6.53 1.94
CA ASP A 55 8.43 7.41 2.54
C ASP A 55 7.83 8.41 1.54
N ALA A 56 8.60 8.79 0.52
CA ALA A 56 8.13 9.64 -0.57
C ALA A 56 7.45 8.87 -1.72
N GLU A 57 7.60 7.55 -1.76
CA GLU A 57 7.08 6.72 -2.83
C GLU A 57 5.55 6.66 -2.79
N TRP A 58 4.94 6.82 -3.96
CA TRP A 58 3.50 6.67 -4.10
C TRP A 58 3.15 5.22 -4.37
N ASP A 59 2.33 4.65 -3.50
CA ASP A 59 1.73 3.36 -3.74
C ASP A 59 0.66 3.44 -4.86
N ILE A 60 0.35 2.27 -5.42
CA ILE A 60 -0.60 2.15 -6.52
C ILE A 60 -2.01 2.61 -6.15
N GLU A 61 -2.46 2.39 -4.91
CA GLU A 61 -3.80 2.78 -4.48
C GLU A 61 -3.90 4.30 -4.40
N ARG A 62 -2.93 4.97 -3.76
CA ARG A 62 -2.83 6.43 -3.73
C ARG A 62 -2.79 7.04 -5.13
N THR A 63 -1.99 6.46 -6.02
CA THR A 63 -1.89 6.93 -7.41
C THR A 63 -3.23 6.80 -8.12
N LEU A 64 -3.89 5.66 -7.99
CA LEU A 64 -5.18 5.38 -8.61
C LEU A 64 -6.27 6.32 -8.09
N GLU A 65 -6.40 6.47 -6.78
CA GLU A 65 -7.41 7.31 -6.13
C GLU A 65 -7.25 8.79 -6.47
N ALA A 66 -6.02 9.31 -6.45
CA ALA A 66 -5.75 10.72 -6.78
C ALA A 66 -6.13 11.04 -8.23
N ASN A 67 -5.72 10.20 -9.18
CA ASN A 67 -6.02 10.38 -10.59
C ASN A 67 -7.51 10.18 -10.89
N ALA A 68 -8.15 9.17 -10.29
CA ALA A 68 -9.58 8.94 -10.41
C ALA A 68 -10.38 10.14 -9.86
N SER A 69 -10.02 10.64 -8.68
CA SER A 69 -10.67 11.81 -8.08
C SER A 69 -10.54 13.05 -8.94
N ALA A 70 -9.35 13.30 -9.52
CA ALA A 70 -9.16 14.42 -10.45
C ALA A 70 -10.07 14.31 -11.68
N LEU A 71 -10.14 13.13 -12.31
CA LEU A 71 -11.03 12.89 -13.46
C LEU A 71 -12.51 13.03 -13.10
N ALA A 72 -12.91 12.53 -11.94
CA ALA A 72 -14.28 12.66 -11.45
C ALA A 72 -14.66 14.13 -11.21
N LEU A 73 -13.77 14.92 -10.58
CA LEU A 73 -13.99 16.36 -10.35
C LEU A 73 -14.08 17.15 -11.66
N ILE A 74 -13.22 16.85 -12.63
CA ILE A 74 -13.29 17.46 -13.97
C ILE A 74 -14.64 17.14 -14.62
N GLY A 75 -15.04 15.86 -14.62
CA GLY A 75 -16.32 15.46 -15.20
C GLY A 75 -17.53 16.06 -14.47
N LEU A 76 -17.43 16.23 -13.15
CA LEU A 76 -18.46 16.89 -12.35
C LEU A 76 -18.57 18.38 -12.71
N ALA A 77 -17.45 19.09 -12.83
CA ALA A 77 -17.43 20.50 -13.24
C ALA A 77 -18.01 20.69 -14.65
N LEU A 78 -17.59 19.87 -15.61
CA LEU A 78 -18.14 19.88 -16.97
C LEU A 78 -19.65 19.55 -16.97
N GLY A 79 -20.07 18.62 -16.11
CA GLY A 79 -21.47 18.22 -15.91
C GLY A 79 -22.35 19.34 -15.38
N ALA A 80 -21.82 20.11 -14.43
CA ALA A 80 -22.52 21.21 -13.78
C ALA A 80 -22.58 22.47 -14.65
N PHE A 81 -21.49 22.81 -15.33
CA PHE A 81 -21.35 24.11 -16.00
C PHE A 81 -21.51 24.06 -17.53
N ILE A 82 -21.33 22.91 -18.18
CA ILE A 82 -21.37 22.80 -19.66
C ILE A 82 -22.54 21.93 -20.12
N ASN A 83 -22.57 20.65 -19.74
CA ASN A 83 -23.63 19.73 -20.18
C ASN A 83 -23.75 18.54 -19.24
N LYS A 84 -24.98 18.22 -18.80
CA LYS A 84 -25.28 17.07 -17.92
C LYS A 84 -24.74 15.73 -18.44
N LYS A 85 -24.54 15.58 -19.75
CA LYS A 85 -23.94 14.37 -20.33
C LYS A 85 -22.53 14.07 -19.78
N PHE A 86 -21.77 15.08 -19.34
CA PHE A 86 -20.44 14.87 -18.75
C PHE A 86 -20.48 14.18 -17.38
N LEU A 87 -21.63 14.12 -16.71
CA LEU A 87 -21.80 13.35 -15.47
C LEU A 87 -21.64 11.83 -15.67
N ILE A 88 -21.64 11.36 -16.92
CA ILE A 88 -21.27 9.97 -17.22
C ILE A 88 -19.84 9.64 -16.78
N LEU A 89 -18.91 10.59 -16.85
CA LEU A 89 -17.51 10.39 -16.49
C LEU A 89 -17.34 10.09 -14.98
N PRO A 90 -17.79 10.94 -14.03
CA PRO A 90 -17.70 10.61 -12.61
C PRO A 90 -18.47 9.35 -12.26
N GLY A 91 -19.59 9.05 -12.96
CA GLY A 91 -20.32 7.78 -12.79
C GLY A 91 -19.47 6.55 -13.14
N ILE A 92 -18.80 6.56 -14.30
CA ILE A 92 -17.90 5.47 -14.73
C ILE A 92 -16.71 5.34 -13.77
N VAL A 93 -16.08 6.46 -13.41
CA VAL A 93 -14.93 6.47 -12.50
C VAL A 93 -15.31 5.89 -11.14
N ALA A 94 -16.44 6.32 -10.56
CA ALA A 94 -16.95 5.79 -9.29
C ALA A 94 -17.26 4.28 -9.39
N GLY A 95 -17.82 3.83 -10.50
CA GLY A 95 -18.06 2.40 -10.76
C GLY A 95 -16.77 1.58 -10.74
N PHE A 96 -15.73 2.04 -11.42
CA PHE A 96 -14.42 1.36 -11.40
C PHE A 96 -13.74 1.41 -10.04
N LEU A 97 -13.83 2.53 -9.32
CA LEU A 97 -13.31 2.63 -7.95
C LEU A 97 -14.01 1.64 -7.01
N LEU A 98 -15.33 1.52 -7.11
CA LEU A 98 -16.09 0.55 -6.33
C LEU A 98 -15.66 -0.89 -6.65
N GLN A 99 -15.56 -1.24 -7.93
CA GLN A 99 -15.07 -2.55 -8.34
C GLN A 99 -13.66 -2.82 -7.82
N HIS A 100 -12.76 -1.85 -7.96
CA HIS A 100 -11.38 -1.93 -7.49
C HIS A 100 -11.27 -2.10 -5.98
N ALA A 101 -12.08 -1.36 -5.21
CA ALA A 101 -12.12 -1.47 -3.76
C ALA A 101 -12.54 -2.88 -3.29
N LEU A 102 -13.44 -3.53 -4.03
CA LEU A 102 -13.94 -4.87 -3.71
C LEU A 102 -13.01 -5.99 -4.19
N GLN A 103 -12.51 -5.90 -5.43
CA GLN A 103 -11.82 -7.01 -6.10
C GLN A 103 -10.32 -6.77 -6.28
N GLY A 104 -9.86 -5.52 -6.24
CA GLY A 104 -8.46 -5.14 -6.50
C GLY A 104 -8.09 -5.00 -7.96
N TRP A 105 -9.05 -5.12 -8.88
CA TRP A 105 -8.83 -4.97 -10.31
C TRP A 105 -9.63 -3.81 -10.90
N CYS A 106 -8.96 -2.98 -11.71
CA CYS A 106 -9.57 -2.08 -12.67
C CYS A 106 -8.62 -1.87 -13.88
N PRO A 107 -9.11 -1.34 -15.02
CA PRO A 107 -8.33 -1.26 -16.25
C PRO A 107 -6.96 -0.55 -16.13
N PRO A 108 -6.81 0.53 -15.32
CA PRO A 108 -5.50 1.16 -15.11
C PRO A 108 -4.49 0.34 -14.30
N VAL A 109 -4.92 -0.58 -13.42
CA VAL A 109 -4.02 -1.32 -12.51
C VAL A 109 -2.94 -2.09 -13.27
N PRO A 110 -3.25 -2.94 -14.28
CA PRO A 110 -2.22 -3.64 -15.03
C PRO A 110 -1.22 -2.73 -15.74
N VAL A 111 -1.59 -1.48 -16.07
CA VAL A 111 -0.69 -0.50 -16.67
C VAL A 111 0.25 0.07 -15.60
N PHE A 112 -0.29 0.54 -14.48
CA PHE A 112 0.53 1.05 -13.37
C PHE A 112 1.49 -0.01 -12.81
N ARG A 113 1.04 -1.26 -12.67
CA ARG A 113 1.89 -2.37 -12.22
C ARG A 113 3.05 -2.63 -13.20
N ARG A 114 2.80 -2.55 -14.51
CA ARG A 114 3.85 -2.66 -15.53
C ARG A 114 4.82 -1.48 -15.53
N MET A 115 4.37 -0.29 -15.13
CA MET A 115 5.25 0.86 -14.91
C MET A 115 6.03 0.80 -13.60
N GLY A 116 5.79 -0.21 -12.75
CA GLY A 116 6.54 -0.44 -11.52
C GLY A 116 5.90 0.12 -10.26
N PHE A 117 4.64 0.61 -10.31
CA PHE A 117 3.93 1.05 -9.10
C PHE A 117 3.71 -0.13 -8.15
N ARG A 118 4.21 0.03 -6.93
CA ARG A 118 4.15 -0.97 -5.87
C ARG A 118 2.92 -0.75 -5.00
N THR A 119 2.43 -1.82 -4.39
CA THR A 119 1.45 -1.73 -3.33
C THR A 119 2.10 -1.18 -2.06
N SER A 120 1.31 -0.57 -1.18
CA SER A 120 1.82 -0.16 0.15
C SER A 120 2.47 -1.33 0.89
N TYR A 121 1.88 -2.53 0.79
CA TYR A 121 2.42 -3.74 1.38
C TYR A 121 3.83 -4.10 0.85
N GLU A 122 4.06 -4.05 -0.46
CA GLU A 122 5.38 -4.31 -1.05
C GLU A 122 6.41 -3.25 -0.64
N ILE A 123 6.02 -1.98 -0.54
CA ILE A 123 6.88 -0.88 -0.05
C ILE A 123 7.23 -1.13 1.42
N ASP A 124 6.25 -1.52 2.23
CA ASP A 124 6.43 -1.85 3.65
C ASP A 124 7.32 -3.06 3.86
N GLN A 125 7.26 -4.08 2.99
CA GLN A 125 8.18 -5.22 3.06
C GLN A 125 9.64 -4.77 2.91
N GLU A 126 9.94 -3.89 1.95
CA GLU A 126 11.29 -3.33 1.82
C GLU A 126 11.68 -2.51 3.06
N ARG A 127 10.77 -1.62 3.52
CA ARG A 127 10.97 -0.77 4.69
C ARG A 127 11.30 -1.61 5.93
N TYR A 128 10.50 -2.64 6.21
CA TYR A 128 10.70 -3.49 7.38
C TYR A 128 11.96 -4.36 7.25
N ALA A 129 12.29 -4.85 6.07
CA ALA A 129 13.55 -5.56 5.86
C ALA A 129 14.77 -4.67 6.15
N LEU A 130 14.75 -3.40 5.72
CA LEU A 130 15.81 -2.44 6.03
C LEU A 130 15.88 -2.09 7.53
N LYS A 131 14.73 -1.91 8.19
CA LYS A 131 14.66 -1.71 9.66
C LYS A 131 15.24 -2.92 10.41
N ALA A 132 14.89 -4.13 9.99
CA ALA A 132 15.43 -5.35 10.56
C ALA A 132 16.94 -5.45 10.38
N PHE A 133 17.44 -5.16 9.17
CA PHE A 133 18.87 -5.13 8.90
C PHE A 133 19.62 -4.11 9.76
N ARG A 134 19.02 -2.93 9.99
CA ARG A 134 19.58 -1.88 10.86
C ARG A 134 19.57 -2.26 12.35
N GLY A 135 18.81 -3.29 12.74
CA GLY A 135 18.69 -3.73 14.13
C GLY A 135 17.57 -3.03 14.91
N ASP A 136 16.63 -2.36 14.24
CA ASP A 136 15.53 -1.61 14.90
C ASP A 136 14.60 -2.53 15.72
N PHE A 137 14.62 -3.83 15.46
CA PHE A 137 13.77 -4.83 16.11
C PHE A 137 14.52 -5.68 17.14
N GLY A 138 15.54 -5.16 17.85
CA GLY A 138 16.40 -5.88 18.81
C GLY A 138 15.72 -6.90 19.76
N GLU A 139 15.62 -6.61 21.07
CA GLU A 139 14.93 -7.49 22.05
C GLU A 139 13.45 -7.11 22.24
N VAL A 140 12.69 -7.08 21.13
CA VAL A 140 11.23 -6.84 21.19
C VAL A 140 10.44 -8.13 21.35
N ALA A 141 11.02 -9.28 21.02
CA ALA A 141 10.34 -10.57 21.13
C ALA A 141 10.03 -10.91 22.60
N GLY A 142 8.75 -11.17 22.88
CA GLY A 142 8.28 -11.58 24.21
C GLY A 142 7.81 -10.45 25.14
N ASP A 143 7.94 -9.18 24.72
CA ASP A 143 7.45 -8.02 25.47
C ASP A 143 6.52 -7.18 24.58
N VAL A 144 5.24 -7.13 24.96
CA VAL A 144 4.18 -6.42 24.21
C VAL A 144 4.42 -4.90 24.20
N ALA A 145 4.92 -4.34 25.31
CA ALA A 145 5.17 -2.91 25.41
C ALA A 145 6.36 -2.51 24.53
N ARG A 146 7.44 -3.29 24.54
CA ARG A 146 8.59 -3.07 23.64
C ARG A 146 8.21 -3.28 22.18
N SER A 147 7.41 -4.31 21.88
CA SER A 147 6.90 -4.56 20.53
C SER A 147 6.07 -3.40 20.00
N ALA A 148 5.16 -2.86 20.82
CA ALA A 148 4.36 -1.69 20.48
C ALA A 148 5.24 -0.44 20.28
N ALA A 149 6.19 -0.19 21.18
CA ALA A 149 7.11 0.94 21.09
C ALA A 149 7.98 0.88 19.83
N ALA A 150 8.44 -0.30 19.41
CA ALA A 150 9.28 -0.48 18.22
C ALA A 150 8.56 -0.17 16.90
N VAL A 151 7.22 -0.21 16.89
CA VAL A 151 6.40 0.23 15.76
C VAL A 151 5.79 1.63 15.98
N GLY A 152 6.23 2.34 17.02
CA GLY A 152 5.82 3.74 17.31
C GLY A 152 4.44 3.86 17.96
N LEU A 153 3.91 2.79 18.54
CA LEU A 153 2.68 2.82 19.33
C LEU A 153 3.02 3.07 20.79
N GLU A 154 2.54 4.18 21.35
CA GLU A 154 2.60 4.38 22.80
C GLU A 154 1.56 3.49 23.47
N THR A 155 2.00 2.56 24.33
CA THR A 155 1.08 1.85 25.22
C THR A 155 0.59 2.86 26.25
N ASN A 156 -0.64 3.35 26.10
CA ASN A 156 -1.25 4.21 27.09
C ASN A 156 -1.33 3.42 28.41
N GLY A 157 -0.44 3.73 29.35
CA GLY A 157 -0.30 2.99 30.59
C GLY A 157 -1.60 3.05 31.39
N ARG A 158 -2.35 1.95 31.43
CA ARG A 158 -3.16 1.68 32.60
C ARG A 158 -2.21 1.05 33.62
N PRO A 159 -1.87 1.74 34.74
CA PRO A 159 -1.18 1.10 35.83
C PRO A 159 -2.01 -0.10 36.27
N GLY A 160 -1.31 -1.19 36.62
CA GLY A 160 -1.93 -2.43 37.05
C GLY A 160 -3.00 -2.17 38.10
N ALA A 161 -4.14 -2.82 37.95
CA ALA A 161 -5.00 -3.07 39.09
C ALA A 161 -4.17 -3.94 40.06
N GLU A 162 -3.73 -3.33 41.16
CA GLU A 162 -3.26 -4.04 42.33
C GLU A 162 -4.34 -5.06 42.76
N ALA A 163 -3.89 -6.29 43.03
CA ALA A 163 -4.59 -7.28 43.82
C ALA A 163 -3.58 -7.95 44.75
#